data_AF-A0A7V9G3M7-F1
#
_entry.id   AF-A0A7V9G3M7-F1
#
_cell.length_a   1.000
_cell.length_b   1.000
_cell.length_c   1.000
_cell.angle_alpha   90.00
_cell.angle_beta   90.00
_cell.angle_gamma   90.00
#
_symmetry.space_group_name_H-M   'P 1'
#
loop_
_entity.id
_entity.type
_entity.pdbx_description
1 polymer ?
#
loop_
_entity_poly.entity_id
_entity_poly.type
_entity_poly.pdbx_seq_one_letter_code
_entity_poly.pdbx_strand_id
1 'polypeptide(L)' 'MARVNPEKILEYLAQEMRPALEKAVRDAIPGATFDARALFASFTQEVAKRHSTFEQVPDSCVQT' A
#
# COMPACT_ATOMS: atom_id res chain seq x y z
N MET A 1 -4.76 20.92 4.59
CA MET A 1 -4.24 19.59 4.94
C MET A 1 -5.41 18.64 4.99
N ALA A 2 -5.39 17.62 4.14
CA ALA A 2 -6.40 16.57 4.13
C ALA A 2 -6.03 15.48 5.12
N ARG A 3 -7.05 14.80 5.67
CA ARG A 3 -6.85 13.63 6.54
C ARG A 3 -7.20 12.39 5.74
N VAL A 4 -6.25 11.48 5.61
CA VAL A 4 -6.41 10.24 4.83
C VAL A 4 -6.10 9.03 5.70
N ASN A 5 -6.74 7.91 5.41
CA ASN A 5 -6.40 6.63 6.03
C ASN A 5 -5.60 5.80 5.00
N PRO A 6 -4.27 5.65 5.16
CA PRO A 6 -3.44 4.94 4.19
C PRO A 6 -3.83 3.46 4.01
N GLU A 7 -4.21 2.78 5.10
CA GLU A 7 -4.67 1.40 5.06
C GLU A 7 -5.93 1.28 4.19
N LYS A 8 -6.93 2.13 4.42
CA LYS A 8 -8.18 2.12 3.63
C LYS A 8 -7.95 2.45 2.16
N ILE A 9 -7.01 3.34 1.87
CA ILE A 9 -6.62 3.66 0.48
C ILE A 9 -5.99 2.42 -0.19
N LEU A 10 -5.06 1.75 0.49
CA LEU A 10 -4.43 0.54 -0.04
C LEU A 10 -5.43 -0.60 -0.24
N GLU A 11 -6.35 -0.79 0.71
CA GLU A 11 -7.45 -1.76 0.59
C GLU A 11 -8.35 -1.45 -0.61
N TYR A 12 -8.74 -0.18 -0.80
CA TYR A 12 -9.55 0.26 -1.92
C TYR A 12 -8.85 0.04 -3.27
N LEU A 13 -7.55 0.33 -3.33
CA LEU A 13 -6.73 0.19 -4.53
C LEU A 13 -6.10 -1.21 -4.68
N ALA A 14 -6.51 -2.20 -3.87
CA ALA A 14 -5.84 -3.50 -3.79
C ALA A 14 -5.76 -4.25 -5.12
N GLN A 15 -6.74 -4.05 -6.02
CA GLN A 15 -6.75 -4.68 -7.34
C GLN A 15 -5.57 -4.23 -8.21
N GLU A 16 -5.17 -2.97 -8.13
CA GLU A 16 -4.06 -2.40 -8.88
C GLU A 16 -2.73 -2.46 -8.10
N MET A 17 -2.79 -2.22 -6.80
CA MET A 17 -1.59 -2.14 -5.95
C MET A 17 -0.94 -3.51 -5.71
N ARG A 18 -1.71 -4.58 -5.61
CA ARG A 18 -1.16 -5.94 -5.43
C ARG A 18 -0.26 -6.38 -6.60
N PRO A 19 -0.70 -6.35 -7.87
CA PRO A 19 0.16 -6.74 -8.98
C PRO A 19 1.36 -5.78 -9.15
N ALA A 20 1.18 -4.49 -8.84
CA ALA A 20 2.29 -3.53 -8.85
C ALA A 20 3.36 -3.88 -7.81
N LEU A 21 2.95 -4.21 -6.59
CA LEU A 21 3.86 -4.64 -5.51
C LEU A 21 4.55 -5.95 -5.85
N GLU A 22 3.82 -6.94 -6.38
CA GLU A 22 4.40 -8.20 -6.84
C GLU A 22 5.49 -7.95 -7.89
N LYS A 23 5.19 -7.13 -8.91
CA LYS A 23 6.16 -6.80 -9.96
C LYS A 23 7.40 -6.14 -9.37
N ALA A 24 7.23 -5.15 -8.49
CA ALA A 24 8.34 -4.45 -7.85
C ALA A 24 9.26 -5.41 -7.08
N VAL A 25 8.69 -6.38 -6.36
CA VAL A 25 9.48 -7.40 -5.63
C VAL A 25 10.22 -8.32 -6.59
N ARG A 26 9.59 -8.76 -7.68
CA ARG A 26 10.26 -9.63 -8.68
C ARG A 26 11.39 -8.92 -9.41
N ASP A 27 11.21 -7.64 -9.72
CA ASP A 27 12.23 -6.82 -10.38
C ASP A 27 13.43 -6.58 -9.44
N ALA A 28 13.17 -6.29 -8.17
CA ALA A 28 14.20 -6.00 -7.18
C ALA A 28 14.90 -7.27 -6.64
N ILE A 29 14.20 -8.40 -6.60
CA ILE A 29 14.69 -9.67 -6.05
C ILE A 29 14.41 -10.79 -7.07
N PRO A 30 15.28 -10.96 -8.07
CA PRO A 30 15.13 -12.01 -9.07
C PRO A 30 15.08 -13.41 -8.43
N GLY A 31 14.08 -14.21 -8.82
CA GLY A 31 13.88 -15.56 -8.28
C GLY A 31 13.09 -15.62 -6.96
N ALA A 32 12.60 -14.48 -6.44
CA ALA A 32 11.74 -14.48 -5.27
C ALA A 32 10.46 -15.30 -5.50
N THR A 33 10.18 -16.22 -4.58
CA THR A 33 8.97 -17.04 -4.54
C THR A 33 8.11 -16.59 -3.37
N PHE A 34 6.90 -16.11 -3.66
CA PHE A 34 5.97 -15.60 -2.65
C PHE A 34 4.54 -15.66 -3.17
N ASP A 35 3.57 -15.67 -2.24
CA ASP A 35 2.16 -15.48 -2.57
C ASP A 35 1.85 -13.97 -2.60
N ALA A 36 1.38 -13.47 -3.74
CA ALA A 36 1.14 -12.04 -3.95
C ALA A 36 0.06 -11.48 -3.00
N ARG A 37 -0.92 -12.29 -2.61
CA ARG A 37 -1.98 -11.87 -1.69
C ARG A 37 -1.45 -11.75 -0.26
N ALA A 38 -0.66 -12.73 0.19
CA ALA A 38 -0.01 -12.72 1.50
C ALA A 38 1.02 -11.57 1.61
N LEU A 39 1.80 -11.34 0.54
CA LEU A 39 2.73 -10.22 0.46
C LEU A 39 1.99 -8.88 0.63
N PHE A 40 0.91 -8.67 -0.13
CA PHE A 40 0.16 -7.42 -0.06
C PHE A 40 -0.55 -7.23 1.28
N ALA A 41 -1.09 -8.30 1.88
CA ALA A 41 -1.67 -8.26 3.22
C ALA A 41 -0.64 -7.87 4.28
N SER A 42 0.55 -8.49 4.25
CA SER A 42 1.64 -8.18 5.17
C SER A 42 2.13 -6.74 4.99
N PHE A 43 2.28 -6.27 3.75
CA PHE A 43 2.62 -4.88 3.44
C PHE A 43 1.60 -3.89 4.01
N THR A 44 0.30 -4.14 3.80
CA THR A 44 -0.78 -3.28 4.31
C THR A 44 -0.78 -3.23 5.83
N GLN A 45 -0.54 -4.37 6.49
CA GLN A 45 -0.43 -4.43 7.95
C GLN A 45 0.75 -3.60 8.49
N GLU A 46 1.91 -3.64 7.82
CA GLU A 46 3.06 -2.81 8.20
C GLU A 46 2.81 -1.32 7.99
N VAL A 47 2.07 -0.94 6.94
CA VAL A 47 1.62 0.44 6.74
C VAL A 47 0.69 0.87 7.87
N ALA A 48 -0.30 0.04 8.23
CA ALA A 48 -1.24 0.32 9.30
C ALA A 48 -0.57 0.45 10.69
N LYS A 49 0.52 -0.27 10.94
CA LYS A 49 1.29 -0.14 12.20
C LYS A 49 2.09 1.16 12.28
N ARG A 50 2.63 1.63 11.15
CA ARG A 50 3.50 2.81 11.09
C ARG A 50 2.70 4.11 11.13
N HIS A 51 1.46 4.05 10.69
CA HIS A 51 0.60 5.22 10.57
C HIS A 51 -0.52 5.18 11.59
N SER A 52 -0.89 6.36 12.08
CA SER A 52 -2.17 6.49 12.78
C SER A 52 -3.29 6.20 11.78
N THR A 53 -4.47 5.75 12.23
CA THR A 53 -5.62 5.49 11.35
C THR A 53 -5.92 6.66 10.39
N PHE A 54 -5.52 7.88 10.75
CA PHE A 54 -5.52 9.02 9.85
C PHE A 54 -4.17 9.73 9.87
N GLU A 55 -3.63 9.97 8.67
CA GLU A 55 -2.45 10.78 8.42
C GLU A 55 -2.84 12.13 7.83
N GLN A 56 -2.04 13.15 8.13
CA GLN A 56 -2.18 14.46 7.51
C GLN A 56 -1.33 14.52 6.25
N VAL A 57 -1.95 14.83 5.12
CA VAL A 57 -1.28 15.03 3.83
C VAL A 57 -1.59 16.42 3.28
N PRO A 58 -0.71 16.99 2.45
CA PRO A 58 -1.01 18.21 1.71
C PRO A 58 -2.30 18.09 0.91
N ASP A 59 -3.07 19.18 0.78
CA ASP A 59 -4.30 19.18 -0.03
C ASP A 59 -3.99 18.89 -1.50
N SER A 60 -2.78 19.16 -1.98
CA SER A 60 -2.35 18.78 -3.34
C SER A 60 -2.32 17.28 -3.59
N CYS A 61 -2.32 16.44 -2.55
CA CYS A 61 -2.42 14.99 -2.66
C CYS A 61 -3.87 14.50 -2.84
N VAL A 62 -4.87 15.37 -2.64
CA VAL A 62 -6.29 15.01 -2.70
C VAL A 62 -7.01 16.02 -3.58
N GLN A 63 -7.58 15.56 -4.69
CA GLN A 63 -8.42 16.42 -5.52
C GLN A 63 -9.77 16.61 -4.81
N THR A 64 -10.09 17.87 -4.48
CA THR A 64 -11.37 18.30 -3.88
C THR A 64 -12.34 18.89 -4.89
#